data_AF-A0A9E2I9J0-F1
#
_entry.id   AF-A0A9E2I9J0-F1
#
_cell.length_a   1.000
_cell.length_b   1.000
_cell.length_c   1.000
_cell.angle_alpha   90.00
_cell.angle_beta   90.00
_cell.angle_gamma   90.00
#
_symmetry.space_group_name_H-M   'P 1'
#
loop_
_entity.id
_entity.type
_entity.pdbx_description
1 polymer ?
#
loop_
_entity_poly.entity_id
_entity_poly.type
_entity_poly.pdbx_seq_one_letter_code
_entity_poly.pdbx_strand_id
1 'polypeptide(L)' 'MQNELSERLLNFVADVIKLVIQLNKTAMGRYVSGQLMRASTSAGANYEEACG' A
#
# COMPACT_ATOMS: atom_id res chain seq x y z
N MET A 1 -0.10 19.85 8.25
CA MET A 1 0.57 19.49 6.99
C MET A 1 1.22 18.11 7.09
N GLN A 2 2.08 17.82 8.09
CA GLN A 2 2.65 16.47 8.32
C GLN A 2 1.61 15.34 8.38
N ASN A 3 0.44 15.60 8.99
CA ASN A 3 -0.63 14.60 9.09
C ASN A 3 -1.35 14.32 7.76
N GLU A 4 -1.35 15.26 6.80
CA GLU A 4 -2.09 15.08 5.54
C GLU A 4 -1.45 14.00 4.67
N LEU A 5 -0.11 14.00 4.56
CA LEU A 5 0.59 12.99 3.77
C LEU A 5 0.53 11.61 4.43
N SER A 6 0.68 11.52 5.75
CA SER A 6 0.51 10.26 6.50
C SER A 6 -0.89 9.66 6.28
N GLU A 7 -1.94 10.48 6.39
CA GLU A 7 -3.31 10.07 6.15
C GLU A 7 -3.54 9.64 4.69
N ARG A 8 -2.96 10.35 3.73
CA ARG A 8 -3.02 9.96 2.31
C ARG A 8 -2.31 8.64 2.03
N LEU A 9 -1.18 8.36 2.69
CA LEU A 9 -0.47 7.08 2.57
C LEU A 9 -1.28 5.93 3.20
N LEU A 10 -1.94 6.18 4.33
CA LEU A 10 -2.86 5.21 4.93
C LEU A 10 -4.04 4.90 3.99
N ASN A 11 -4.68 5.94 3.43
CA ASN A 11 -5.76 5.78 2.46
C ASN A 11 -5.29 5.05 1.19
N PHE A 12 -4.08 5.34 0.72
CA PHE A 12 -3.47 4.65 -0.41
C PHE A 12 -3.31 3.14 -0.16
N VAL A 13 -2.85 2.74 1.02
CA VAL A 13 -2.77 1.31 1.39
C VAL A 13 -4.15 0.67 1.40
N ALA A 14 -5.16 1.34 1.95
CA ALA A 14 -6.53 0.84 1.97
C ALA A 14 -7.10 0.63 0.55
N ASP A 15 -6.81 1.52 -0.38
CA ASP A 15 -7.24 1.39 -1.78
C ASP A 15 -6.49 0.28 -2.52
N VAL A 16 -5.20 0.08 -2.23
CA VAL A 16 -4.45 -1.08 -2.74
C VAL A 16 -5.03 -2.38 -2.22
N ILE A 17 -5.46 -2.44 -0.95
CA ILE A 17 -6.14 -3.63 -0.39
C ILE A 17 -7.42 -3.93 -1.17
N LYS A 18 -8.26 -2.92 -1.43
CA LYS A 18 -9.49 -3.09 -2.23
C LYS A 18 -9.17 -3.60 -3.65
N LEU A 19 -8.12 -3.07 -4.28
CA LEU A 19 -7.67 -3.52 -5.60
C LEU A 19 -7.21 -4.98 -5.58
N VAL A 20 -6.34 -5.37 -4.65
CA VAL A 20 -5.79 -6.74 -4.65
C VAL A 20 -6.84 -7.80 -4.32
N ILE A 21 -7.91 -7.44 -3.60
CA ILE A 21 -9.08 -8.31 -3.38
C ILE A 21 -9.83 -8.63 -4.68
N GLN A 22 -9.82 -7.70 -5.64
CA GLN A 22 -10.48 -7.87 -6.94
C GLN A 22 -9.63 -8.66 -7.95
N LEU A 23 -8.34 -8.89 -7.68
CA LEU A 23 -7.48 -9.64 -8.59
C LEU A 23 -7.88 -11.12 -8.65
N ASN A 24 -7.86 -11.69 -9.85
CA ASN A 24 -8.10 -13.12 -10.06
C ASN A 24 -7.09 -13.95 -9.25
N LYS A 25 -7.56 -15.00 -8.58
CA LYS A 25 -6.73 -15.86 -7.70
C LYS A 25 -5.81 -16.84 -8.43
N THR A 26 -5.28 -16.43 -9.57
CA THR A 26 -4.25 -17.13 -10.35
C THR A 26 -2.87 -16.99 -9.69
N ALA A 27 -1.89 -17.78 -10.14
CA ALA A 27 -0.50 -17.64 -9.68
C ALA A 27 0.04 -16.20 -9.91
N MET A 28 -0.22 -15.65 -11.11
CA MET A 28 0.18 -14.28 -11.45
C MET A 28 -0.56 -13.24 -10.61
N GLY A 29 -1.87 -13.42 -10.38
CA GLY A 29 -2.64 -12.52 -9.54
C GLY A 29 -2.10 -12.46 -8.11
N ARG A 30 -1.81 -13.61 -7.49
CA ARG A 30 -1.22 -13.67 -6.15
C ARG A 30 0.17 -13.03 -6.09
N TYR A 31 1.00 -13.27 -7.11
CA TYR A 31 2.33 -12.67 -7.19
C TYR A 31 2.24 -11.14 -7.22
N VAL A 32 1.41 -10.59 -8.11
CA VAL A 32 1.19 -9.14 -8.22
C VAL A 32 0.58 -8.56 -6.96
N SER A 33 -0.43 -9.21 -6.35
CA SER A 33 -0.98 -8.79 -5.05
C SER A 33 0.10 -8.64 -3.99
N GLY A 34 1.05 -9.58 -3.91
CA GLY A 34 2.16 -9.53 -2.98
C GLY A 34 3.19 -8.43 -3.27
N GLN A 35 3.40 -8.07 -4.54
CA GLN A 35 4.22 -6.91 -4.90
C GLN A 35 3.53 -5.60 -4.48
N LEU A 36 2.25 -5.46 -4.81
CA LEU A 36 1.47 -4.25 -4.51
C LEU A 36 1.36 -4.00 -3.00
N MET A 37 1.07 -5.03 -2.20
CA MET A 37 0.97 -4.88 -0.75
C MET A 37 2.29 -4.43 -0.10
N ARG A 38 3.43 -4.96 -0.55
CA ARG A 38 4.73 -4.57 0.00
C ARG A 38 5.10 -3.14 -0.41
N ALA A 39 4.90 -2.80 -1.68
CA ALA A 39 5.19 -1.46 -2.18
C ALA A 39 4.32 -0.41 -1.47
N SER A 40 3.02 -0.66 -1.34
CA SER A 40 2.10 0.33 -0.73
C SER A 40 2.38 0.57 0.75
N THR A 41 2.59 -0.49 1.53
CA THR A 41 2.90 -0.37 2.96
C THR A 41 4.28 0.26 3.21
N SER A 42 5.26 -0.01 2.34
CA SER A 42 6.59 0.60 2.46
C SER A 42 6.58 2.13 2.31
N ALA A 43 5.65 2.69 1.52
CA ALA A 43 5.56 4.13 1.32
C ALA A 43 5.21 4.88 2.62
N GLY A 44 4.26 4.35 3.40
CA GLY A 44 3.92 4.86 4.72
C GLY A 44 5.08 4.73 5.70
N ALA A 45 5.67 3.54 5.79
CA ALA A 45 6.81 3.28 6.69
C ALA A 45 7.99 4.20 6.41
N ASN A 46 8.39 4.36 5.14
CA ASN A 46 9.50 5.23 4.75
C ASN A 46 9.22 6.71 5.04
N TYR A 47 7.96 7.15 4.91
CA TYR A 47 7.58 8.53 5.24
C TYR A 47 7.68 8.79 6.74
N GLU A 48 7.17 7.88 7.56
CA GLU A 48 7.27 7.99 9.03
C GLU A 48 8.73 7.94 9.49
N GLU A 49 9.56 7.06 8.89
CA GLU A 49 11.00 7.01 9.16
C GLU A 49 11.72 8.31 8.79
N ALA A 50 11.33 8.95 7.68
CA ALA A 50 11.91 10.23 7.27
C ALA A 50 11.44 11.43 8.10
N CYS A 51 10.32 11.30 8.83
CA CYS A 51 9.77 12.36 9.69
C CYS A 51 10.24 12.28 11.15
N GLY A 52 10.78 11.13 11.57
CA GLY A 52 11.47 10.94 12.86
C GLY A 52 12.88 11.51 12.84
#